data_AF-A0AB37GHK9-F1
#
_entry.id   AF-A0AB37GHK9-F1
#
_cell.length_a   1.000
_cell.length_b   1.000
_cell.length_c   1.000
_cell.angle_alpha   90.00
_cell.angle_beta   90.00
_cell.angle_gamma   90.00
#
_symmetry.space_group_name_H-M   'P 1'
#
loop_
_entity.id
_entity.type
_entity.pdbx_description
1 polymer ?
#
loop_
_entity_poly.entity_id
_entity_poly.type
_entity_poly.pdbx_seq_one_letter_code
_entity_poly.pdbx_strand_id
1 'polypeptide(L)'
;MTAPTDRPDGKFEQLWLPLWPLASDNLRDGIYRTSRQKALGKRFIEANPDAISNLLVVDIDHDDALIRAMWDREQWRSNAVVENPTNGHAHAVWALEAPFARTEYAHRAPLAYAAAVTEGLRRSVDGDTAYSGLMTKTPSTPAGQATGSPTTSPCRTGTPPAHQSGFRWRNA
;
A
#
# COMPACT_ATOMS: atom_id res chain seq x y z
N MET A 1 -21.98 5.64 27.11
CA MET A 1 -22.36 5.79 25.69
C MET A 1 -21.12 5.53 24.87
N THR A 2 -20.92 4.27 24.49
CA THR A 2 -19.77 3.83 23.69
C THR A 2 -20.12 4.08 22.22
N ALA A 3 -19.28 4.81 21.50
CA ALA A 3 -19.49 5.05 20.07
C ALA A 3 -19.56 3.71 19.32
N PRO A 4 -20.42 3.58 18.29
CA PRO A 4 -20.49 2.34 17.52
C PRO A 4 -19.17 2.13 16.77
N THR A 5 -18.41 1.13 17.20
CA THR A 5 -17.22 0.60 16.51
C THR A 5 -17.67 -0.28 15.34
N ASP A 6 -18.38 0.28 14.37
CA ASP A 6 -18.70 -0.43 13.14
C ASP A 6 -17.65 -0.06 12.08
N ARG A 7 -16.43 -0.58 12.27
CA ARG A 7 -15.42 -0.55 11.21
C ARG A 7 -15.79 -1.64 10.21
N PRO A 8 -15.86 -1.34 8.92
CA PRO A 8 -16.27 -2.34 7.95
C PRO A 8 -15.11 -3.35 7.75
N ASP A 9 -15.47 -4.63 7.56
CA ASP A 9 -14.66 -5.86 7.77
C ASP A 9 -13.40 -6.05 6.89
N GLY A 10 -12.58 -5.02 6.69
CA GLY A 10 -11.25 -5.13 6.07
C GLY A 10 -11.25 -5.34 4.56
N LYS A 11 -12.38 -5.24 3.86
CA LYS A 11 -12.38 -5.39 2.39
C LYS A 11 -11.57 -4.25 1.77
N PHE A 12 -10.64 -4.56 0.85
CA PHE A 12 -9.80 -3.58 0.14
C PHE A 12 -10.60 -2.38 -0.35
N GLU A 13 -11.80 -2.62 -0.89
CA GLU A 13 -12.72 -1.57 -1.33
C GLU A 13 -12.99 -0.53 -0.23
N GLN A 14 -13.22 -0.94 1.01
CA GLN A 14 -13.54 -0.03 2.12
C GLN A 14 -12.33 0.82 2.54
N LEU A 15 -11.12 0.27 2.38
CA LEU A 15 -9.87 0.97 2.65
C LEU A 15 -9.47 1.86 1.45
N TRP A 16 -9.98 1.60 0.26
CA TRP A 16 -9.64 2.34 -0.95
C TRP A 16 -10.55 3.56 -1.15
N LEU A 17 -9.99 4.75 -0.92
CA LEU A 17 -10.69 6.04 -0.86
C LEU A 17 -11.03 6.72 -2.20
N PRO A 18 -10.31 6.53 -3.34
CA PRO A 18 -10.61 7.21 -4.59
C PRO A 18 -12.06 7.02 -5.08
N LEU A 19 -12.76 8.15 -5.29
CA LEU A 19 -14.12 8.15 -5.84
C LEU A 19 -14.12 8.11 -7.39
N TRP A 20 -13.18 8.82 -7.99
CA TRP A 20 -12.94 8.88 -9.43
C TRP A 20 -11.48 8.54 -9.74
N PRO A 21 -11.04 7.30 -9.49
CA PRO A 21 -9.66 6.89 -9.66
C PRO A 21 -9.20 6.94 -11.11
N LEU A 22 -7.90 7.11 -11.32
CA LEU A 22 -7.25 6.67 -12.56
C LEU A 22 -7.32 5.15 -12.64
N ALA A 23 -7.64 4.61 -13.81
CA ALA A 23 -7.68 3.17 -14.03
C ALA A 23 -7.26 2.80 -15.47
N SER A 24 -6.71 1.60 -15.63
CA SER A 24 -6.33 1.07 -16.94
C SER A 24 -6.18 -0.46 -16.92
N ASP A 25 -6.37 -1.10 -18.07
CA ASP A 25 -6.05 -2.52 -18.27
C ASP A 25 -4.62 -2.74 -18.80
N ASN A 26 -4.04 -1.69 -19.39
CA ASN A 26 -2.71 -1.69 -19.96
C ASN A 26 -2.11 -0.29 -19.81
N LEU A 27 -1.08 -0.17 -18.98
CA LEU A 27 -0.44 1.09 -18.67
C LEU A 27 0.17 1.79 -19.92
N ARG A 28 0.42 1.05 -21.01
CA ARG A 28 0.91 1.62 -22.28
C ARG A 28 -0.15 2.37 -23.07
N ASP A 29 -1.43 2.04 -22.88
CA ASP A 29 -2.56 2.67 -23.61
C ASP A 29 -3.04 3.97 -22.91
N GLY A 30 -2.41 4.30 -21.79
CA GLY A 30 -2.75 5.44 -20.94
C GLY A 30 -3.55 5.04 -19.70
N ILE A 31 -3.76 6.03 -18.83
CA ILE A 31 -4.54 5.92 -17.59
C ILE A 31 -5.62 7.01 -17.61
N TYR A 32 -6.87 6.65 -17.29
CA TYR A 32 -8.00 7.57 -17.41
C TYR A 32 -8.86 7.54 -16.15
N ARG A 33 -9.42 8.69 -15.79
CA ARG A 33 -10.35 8.82 -14.66
C ARG A 33 -11.65 8.08 -15.00
N THR A 34 -12.15 7.27 -14.08
CA THR A 34 -13.43 6.56 -14.25
C THR A 34 -14.16 6.40 -12.92
N SER A 35 -15.41 5.92 -12.95
CA SER A 35 -16.15 5.70 -11.71
C SER A 35 -15.53 4.55 -10.91
N ARG A 36 -15.59 4.65 -9.57
CA ARG A 36 -15.09 3.62 -8.65
C ARG A 36 -15.53 2.19 -9.01
N GLN A 37 -16.81 2.01 -9.35
CA GLN A 37 -17.33 0.70 -9.77
C GLN A 37 -16.69 0.16 -11.06
N LYS A 38 -16.47 1.02 -12.06
CA LYS A 38 -15.82 0.62 -13.31
C LYS A 38 -14.33 0.33 -13.11
N ALA A 39 -13.68 1.11 -12.25
CA ALA A 39 -12.26 0.96 -11.93
C ALA A 39 -11.94 -0.38 -11.25
N LEU A 40 -12.82 -0.90 -10.38
CA LEU A 40 -12.65 -2.23 -9.77
C LEU A 40 -12.62 -3.39 -10.78
N GLY A 41 -13.13 -3.16 -11.99
CA GLY A 41 -13.04 -4.11 -13.10
C GLY A 41 -11.77 -3.99 -13.95
N LYS A 42 -10.90 -3.02 -13.66
CA LYS A 42 -9.65 -2.74 -14.40
C LYS A 42 -8.46 -3.37 -13.71
N ARG A 43 -7.43 -3.76 -14.48
CA ARG A 43 -6.22 -4.43 -13.94
C ARG A 43 -5.41 -3.53 -13.01
N PHE A 44 -5.35 -2.24 -13.31
CA PHE A 44 -4.64 -1.24 -12.53
C PHE A 44 -5.57 -0.10 -12.14
N ILE A 45 -5.44 0.34 -10.89
CA ILE A 45 -6.20 1.44 -10.31
C ILE A 45 -5.27 2.37 -9.54
N GLU A 46 -5.65 3.62 -9.41
CA GLU A 46 -4.95 4.59 -8.57
C GLU A 46 -4.95 4.16 -7.09
N ALA A 47 -3.81 4.18 -6.44
CA ALA A 47 -3.69 3.75 -5.05
C ALA A 47 -4.34 4.75 -4.07
N ASN A 48 -4.11 6.05 -4.28
CA ASN A 48 -4.51 7.11 -3.35
C ASN A 48 -5.01 8.35 -4.10
N PRO A 49 -6.01 9.09 -3.58
CA PRO A 49 -6.41 10.39 -4.14
C PRO A 49 -5.26 11.41 -4.08
N ASP A 50 -5.19 12.35 -5.01
CA ASP A 50 -4.09 13.34 -5.11
C ASP A 50 -3.76 14.03 -3.77
N ALA A 51 -4.77 14.48 -3.03
CA ALA A 51 -4.58 15.29 -1.83
C ALA A 51 -4.33 14.49 -0.54
N ILE A 52 -4.57 13.17 -0.51
CA ILE A 52 -4.56 12.37 0.72
C ILE A 52 -3.90 11.01 0.44
N SER A 53 -3.04 10.55 1.34
CA SER A 53 -2.54 9.16 1.35
C SER A 53 -3.14 8.39 2.52
N ASN A 54 -3.67 7.22 2.23
CA ASN A 54 -4.13 6.28 3.24
C ASN A 54 -3.59 4.87 3.00
N LEU A 55 -3.11 4.57 1.81
CA LEU A 55 -2.41 3.34 1.45
C LEU A 55 -0.92 3.63 1.23
N LEU A 56 -0.06 2.76 1.75
CA LEU A 56 1.33 2.62 1.31
C LEU A 56 1.41 1.39 0.41
N VAL A 57 2.07 1.51 -0.73
CA VAL A 57 2.21 0.42 -1.70
C VAL A 57 3.67 0.25 -2.06
N VAL A 58 4.12 -1.01 -2.10
CA VAL A 58 5.45 -1.39 -2.60
C VAL A 58 5.25 -2.38 -3.74
N ASP A 59 5.87 -2.09 -4.89
CA ASP A 59 5.94 -3.04 -6.01
C ASP A 59 7.15 -3.96 -5.81
N ILE A 60 6.93 -5.25 -6.04
CA ILE A 60 7.91 -6.31 -5.83
C ILE A 60 8.04 -7.04 -7.17
N ASP A 61 9.07 -6.65 -7.92
CA ASP A 61 9.37 -7.17 -9.25
C ASP A 61 10.29 -8.39 -9.19
N HIS A 62 9.84 -9.44 -8.50
CA HIS A 62 10.54 -10.71 -8.37
C HIS A 62 9.59 -11.88 -8.65
N ASP A 63 10.11 -12.99 -9.18
CA ASP A 63 9.31 -14.19 -9.47
C ASP A 63 8.74 -14.85 -8.18
N ASP A 64 9.37 -14.60 -7.03
CA ASP A 64 8.98 -15.08 -5.70
C ASP A 64 8.35 -13.97 -4.83
N ALA A 65 7.78 -12.92 -5.45
CA ALA A 65 7.29 -11.74 -4.75
C ALA A 65 6.28 -12.04 -3.64
N LEU A 66 5.38 -13.00 -3.86
CA LEU A 66 4.39 -13.39 -2.84
C LEU A 66 5.07 -13.93 -1.58
N ILE A 67 6.05 -14.81 -1.74
CA ILE A 67 6.80 -15.40 -0.62
C ILE A 67 7.57 -14.29 0.09
N ARG A 68 8.26 -13.41 -0.66
CA ARG A 68 8.98 -12.27 -0.08
C ARG A 68 8.08 -11.34 0.71
N ALA A 69 6.87 -11.07 0.23
CA ALA A 69 5.91 -10.19 0.89
C ALA A 69 5.32 -10.79 2.17
N MET A 70 5.27 -12.12 2.29
CA MET A 70 4.57 -12.80 3.39
C MET A 70 5.49 -13.48 4.41
N TRP A 71 6.67 -13.95 3.99
CA TRP A 71 7.55 -14.77 4.82
C TRP A 71 8.23 -13.99 5.95
N ASP A 72 8.00 -14.42 7.19
CA ASP A 72 8.63 -13.88 8.42
C ASP A 72 8.42 -12.38 8.64
N ARG A 73 7.18 -11.90 8.46
CA ARG A 73 6.83 -10.46 8.54
C ARG A 73 5.65 -10.15 9.46
N GLU A 74 5.40 -10.96 10.48
CA GLU A 74 4.22 -10.79 11.35
C GLU A 74 4.09 -9.36 11.93
N GLN A 75 5.21 -8.72 12.27
CA GLN A 75 5.22 -7.38 12.87
C GLN A 75 4.83 -6.24 11.92
N TRP A 76 5.06 -6.39 10.61
CA TRP A 76 4.77 -5.37 9.59
C TRP A 76 4.08 -5.96 8.36
N ARG A 77 3.22 -6.96 8.59
CA ARG A 77 2.50 -7.67 7.52
C ARG A 77 1.62 -6.71 6.74
N SER A 78 1.65 -6.81 5.42
CA SER A 78 0.75 -6.06 4.53
C SER A 78 -0.70 -6.48 4.73
N ASN A 79 -1.62 -5.52 4.58
CA ASN A 79 -3.06 -5.80 4.63
C ASN A 79 -3.53 -6.60 3.41
N ALA A 80 -2.90 -6.39 2.26
CA ALA A 80 -3.14 -7.14 1.03
C ALA A 80 -1.86 -7.31 0.22
N VAL A 81 -1.75 -8.43 -0.48
CA VAL A 81 -0.74 -8.66 -1.52
C VAL A 81 -1.48 -9.02 -2.80
N VAL A 82 -1.16 -8.35 -3.89
CA VAL A 82 -1.77 -8.55 -5.20
C VAL A 82 -0.70 -9.00 -6.17
N GLU A 83 -0.65 -10.31 -6.43
CA GLU A 83 0.30 -10.93 -7.34
C GLU A 83 -0.28 -11.03 -8.75
N ASN A 84 0.57 -10.84 -9.75
CA ASN A 84 0.27 -11.22 -11.13
C ASN A 84 0.79 -12.64 -11.39
N PRO A 85 -0.09 -13.66 -11.54
CA PRO A 85 0.33 -15.05 -11.67
C PRO A 85 1.09 -15.33 -12.97
N THR A 86 1.09 -14.41 -13.95
CA THR A 86 1.82 -14.60 -15.21
C THR A 86 3.32 -14.32 -15.08
N ASN A 87 3.71 -13.38 -14.21
CA ASN A 87 5.12 -12.99 -14.06
C ASN A 87 5.63 -13.06 -12.61
N GLY A 88 4.79 -13.43 -11.63
CA GLY A 88 5.18 -13.53 -10.22
C GLY A 88 5.30 -12.19 -9.49
N HIS A 89 5.24 -11.05 -10.19
CA HIS A 89 5.40 -9.74 -9.58
C HIS A 89 4.17 -9.38 -8.72
N ALA A 90 4.37 -8.74 -7.57
CA ALA A 90 3.30 -8.45 -6.64
C ALA A 90 3.33 -7.03 -6.07
N HIS A 91 2.16 -6.47 -5.75
CA HIS A 91 2.04 -5.26 -4.96
C HIS A 91 1.67 -5.63 -3.52
N ALA A 92 2.49 -5.20 -2.56
CA ALA A 92 2.14 -5.26 -1.15
C ALA A 92 1.53 -3.93 -0.72
N VAL A 93 0.38 -3.98 -0.03
CA VAL A 93 -0.43 -2.82 0.33
C VAL A 93 -0.63 -2.78 1.84
N TRP A 94 -0.31 -1.65 2.45
CA TRP A 94 -0.60 -1.33 3.86
C TRP A 94 -1.60 -0.19 3.95
N ALA A 95 -2.70 -0.40 4.66
CA ALA A 95 -3.66 0.64 4.99
C ALA A 95 -3.28 1.30 6.32
N LEU A 96 -3.16 2.61 6.30
CA LEU A 96 -2.89 3.42 7.47
C LEU A 96 -4.15 3.55 8.32
N GLU A 97 -3.97 3.52 9.63
CA GLU A 97 -5.08 3.77 10.57
C GLU A 97 -5.61 5.20 10.44
N ALA A 98 -4.71 6.16 10.24
CA ALA A 98 -5.04 7.56 10.00
C ALA A 98 -4.43 8.01 8.66
N PRO A 99 -5.23 8.49 7.70
CA PRO A 99 -4.70 9.06 6.48
C PRO A 99 -3.98 10.39 6.75
N PHE A 100 -3.07 10.77 5.86
CA PHE A 100 -2.36 12.05 5.94
C PHE A 100 -2.49 12.85 4.63
N ALA A 101 -2.48 14.17 4.74
CA ALA A 101 -2.53 15.07 3.58
C ALA A 101 -1.20 15.05 2.81
N ARG A 102 -1.28 15.17 1.47
CA ARG A 102 -0.13 15.24 0.54
C ARG A 102 -0.03 16.57 -0.22
N THR A 103 -0.89 17.52 0.10
CA THR A 103 -0.88 18.84 -0.52
C THR A 103 0.33 19.66 -0.06
N GLU A 104 0.59 20.78 -0.74
CA GLU A 104 1.66 21.72 -0.39
C GLU A 104 1.53 22.32 1.02
N TYR A 105 0.31 22.34 1.58
CA TYR A 105 0.01 22.80 2.93
C TYR A 105 0.07 21.71 4.00
N ALA A 106 0.40 20.46 3.62
CA ALA A 106 0.44 19.36 4.56
C ALA A 106 1.60 19.49 5.57
N HIS A 107 1.41 18.91 6.74
CA HIS A 107 2.47 18.83 7.74
C HIS A 107 3.64 17.98 7.21
N ARG A 108 4.86 18.53 7.32
CA ARG A 108 6.07 17.87 6.85
C ARG A 108 6.41 16.58 7.60
N ALA A 109 6.12 16.53 8.90
CA ALA A 109 6.49 15.38 9.73
C ALA A 109 5.77 14.07 9.30
N PRO A 110 4.43 14.03 9.10
CA PRO A 110 3.77 12.86 8.53
C PRO A 110 4.29 12.45 7.16
N LEU A 111 4.58 13.41 6.28
CA LEU A 111 5.11 13.13 4.94
C LEU A 111 6.49 12.46 4.99
N ALA A 112 7.41 13.04 5.77
CA ALA A 112 8.75 12.50 5.94
C ALA A 112 8.71 11.12 6.62
N TYR A 113 7.84 10.94 7.61
CA TYR A 113 7.68 9.66 8.30
C TYR A 113 7.12 8.59 7.36
N ALA A 114 6.07 8.90 6.60
CA ALA A 114 5.52 7.97 5.62
C ALA A 114 6.56 7.57 4.57
N ALA A 115 7.33 8.52 4.04
CA ALA A 115 8.41 8.24 3.10
C ALA A 115 9.49 7.32 3.69
N ALA A 116 9.90 7.56 4.94
CA ALA A 116 10.88 6.73 5.63
C ALA A 116 10.35 5.29 5.87
N VAL A 117 9.08 5.15 6.27
CA VAL A 117 8.43 3.85 6.45
C VAL A 117 8.32 3.12 5.10
N THR A 118 7.85 3.78 4.05
CA THR A 118 7.75 3.19 2.71
C THR A 118 9.10 2.72 2.20
N GLU A 119 10.16 3.51 2.37
CA GLU A 119 11.52 3.11 1.97
C GLU A 119 12.04 1.93 2.80
N GLY A 120 11.76 1.90 4.10
CA GLY A 120 12.08 0.76 4.96
C GLY A 120 11.37 -0.52 4.51
N LEU A 121 10.07 -0.44 4.21
CA LEU A 121 9.28 -1.54 3.68
C LEU A 121 9.81 -2.00 2.32
N ARG A 122 10.08 -1.07 1.39
CA ARG A 122 10.66 -1.36 0.07
C ARG A 122 11.97 -2.13 0.19
N ARG A 123 12.93 -1.63 0.97
CA ARG A 123 14.22 -2.33 1.20
C ARG A 123 14.03 -3.71 1.79
N SER A 124 13.07 -3.87 2.69
CA SER A 124 12.84 -5.14 3.37
C SER A 124 12.42 -6.26 2.42
N VAL A 125 11.83 -5.95 1.27
CA VAL A 125 11.39 -6.93 0.25
C VAL A 125 12.21 -6.86 -1.04
N ASP A 126 13.25 -6.02 -1.07
CA ASP A 126 13.99 -5.66 -2.28
C ASP A 126 13.07 -5.16 -3.41
N GLY A 127 12.12 -4.31 -3.04
CA GLY A 127 11.10 -3.77 -3.95
C GLY A 127 11.64 -2.71 -4.91
N ASP A 128 10.88 -2.44 -5.96
CA ASP A 128 11.27 -1.54 -7.04
C ASP A 128 11.50 -0.10 -6.54
N THR A 129 12.65 0.45 -6.91
CA THR A 129 13.05 1.84 -6.62
C THR A 129 12.42 2.86 -7.54
N ALA A 130 11.99 2.45 -8.74
CA ALA A 130 11.39 3.35 -9.73
C ALA A 130 9.87 3.47 -9.58
N TYR A 131 9.25 2.64 -8.74
CA TYR A 131 7.82 2.65 -8.49
C TYR A 131 7.37 3.96 -7.84
N SER A 132 6.44 4.66 -8.50
CA SER A 132 5.97 5.99 -8.09
C SER A 132 4.87 5.97 -7.04
N GLY A 133 4.26 4.81 -6.75
CA GLY A 133 3.13 4.71 -5.81
C GLY A 133 1.78 5.16 -6.38
N LEU A 134 1.70 5.57 -7.65
CA LEU A 134 0.47 6.07 -8.25
C LEU A 134 -0.53 4.95 -8.57
N MET A 135 -0.09 3.93 -9.31
CA MET A 135 -0.95 2.87 -9.85
C MET A 135 -0.69 1.56 -9.13
N THR A 136 -1.72 0.94 -8.57
CA THR A 136 -1.65 -0.38 -7.95
C THR A 136 -2.43 -1.44 -8.73
N LYS A 137 -1.99 -2.71 -8.65
CA LYS A 137 -2.72 -3.86 -9.17
C LYS A 137 -4.05 -4.02 -8.40
N THR A 138 -5.13 -4.35 -9.12
CA THR A 138 -6.48 -4.45 -8.56
C THR A 138 -6.77 -5.87 -8.03
N PRO A 139 -7.12 -6.03 -6.73
CA PRO A 139 -7.40 -7.34 -6.10
C PRO A 139 -8.54 -8.16 -6.72
N SER A 140 -9.52 -7.50 -7.33
CA SER A 140 -10.77 -8.11 -7.81
C SER A 140 -10.70 -8.62 -9.25
N THR A 141 -9.55 -8.50 -9.92
CA THR A 141 -9.40 -8.95 -11.32
C THR A 141 -8.77 -10.34 -11.41
N PRO A 142 -9.05 -11.14 -12.45
CA PRO A 142 -8.47 -12.49 -12.60
C PRO A 142 -6.93 -12.51 -12.60
N ALA A 143 -6.30 -11.42 -13.05
CA ALA A 143 -4.85 -11.24 -13.08
C ALA A 143 -4.26 -10.74 -11.75
N GLY A 144 -5.07 -10.51 -10.71
CA GLY A 144 -4.66 -9.91 -9.46
C GLY A 144 -5.40 -10.48 -8.26
N GLN A 145 -5.65 -11.80 -8.22
CA GLN A 145 -6.28 -12.42 -7.06
C GLN A 145 -5.42 -12.16 -5.82
N ALA A 146 -5.96 -11.40 -4.86
CA ALA A 146 -5.26 -11.16 -3.60
C ALA A 146 -5.23 -12.44 -2.76
N THR A 147 -4.04 -12.93 -2.43
CA THR A 147 -3.81 -14.19 -1.71
C THR A 147 -3.73 -14.02 -0.19
N GLY A 148 -4.15 -12.87 0.35
CA GLY A 148 -4.22 -12.62 1.79
C GLY A 148 -5.65 -12.41 2.28
N SER A 149 -6.02 -13.03 3.40
CA SER A 149 -7.17 -12.56 4.19
C SER A 149 -6.88 -11.11 4.63
N PRO A 150 -7.83 -10.17 4.50
CA PRO A 150 -7.62 -8.81 4.98
C PRO A 150 -7.46 -8.85 6.49
N THR A 151 -6.20 -8.88 6.94
CA THR A 151 -5.91 -8.96 8.36
C THR A 151 -5.90 -7.52 8.85
N THR A 152 -6.90 -7.17 9.65
CA THR A 152 -7.04 -5.90 10.40
C THR A 152 -6.05 -5.81 11.56
N SER A 153 -4.81 -6.29 11.36
CA SER A 153 -3.74 -5.93 12.28
C SER A 153 -3.28 -4.52 11.92
N PRO A 154 -3.50 -3.52 12.79
CA PRO A 154 -2.87 -2.22 12.57
C PRO A 154 -1.37 -2.46 12.44
N CYS A 155 -0.73 -1.81 11.47
CA CYS A 155 0.71 -1.65 11.48
C CYS A 155 1.02 -0.83 12.75
N ARG A 156 1.17 -1.51 13.88
CA ARG A 156 1.50 -0.91 15.16
C ARG A 156 2.84 -0.25 14.89
N THR A 157 2.89 1.08 14.88
CA THR A 157 4.14 1.83 14.86
C THR A 157 4.83 1.54 16.19
N GLY A 158 5.44 0.36 16.29
CA GLY A 158 6.33 0.00 17.36
C GLY A 158 7.52 0.92 17.25
N THR A 159 7.82 1.61 18.34
CA THR A 159 9.17 2.10 18.62
C THR A 159 10.18 1.09 18.10
N PRO A 160 11.17 1.49 17.28
CA PRO A 160 12.13 0.55 16.71
C PRO A 160 12.77 -0.26 17.84
N PRO A 161 12.95 -1.58 17.67
CA PRO A 161 13.59 -2.39 18.69
C PRO A 161 14.96 -1.80 19.00
N ALA A 162 15.17 -1.44 20.27
CA ALA A 162 16.41 -0.93 20.80
C ALA A 162 17.46 -2.06 20.87
N HIS A 163 17.81 -2.68 19.74
CA HIS A 163 18.91 -3.63 19.62
C HIS A 163 19.42 -3.68 18.16
N GLN A 164 19.83 -2.53 17.64
CA GLN A 164 20.96 -2.46 16.72
C GLN A 164 21.91 -1.37 17.26
N SER A 165 22.86 -1.82 18.07
CA SER A 165 24.01 -1.04 18.51
C SER A 165 24.78 -0.56 17.27
N GLY A 166 24.69 0.74 16.94
CA GLY A 166 25.61 1.31 15.95
C GLY A 166 25.24 2.61 15.24
N PHE A 167 24.00 3.11 15.27
CA PHE A 167 23.64 4.34 14.53
C PHE A 167 23.12 5.46 15.44
N ARG A 168 24.01 6.39 15.79
CA ARG A 168 23.66 7.64 16.49
C ARG A 168 23.11 8.64 15.48
N TRP A 169 21.80 8.88 15.49
CA TRP A 169 21.22 10.07 14.89
C TRP A 169 21.48 11.27 15.81
N ARG A 170 22.28 12.23 15.34
CA ARG A 170 22.40 13.56 15.98
C ARG A 170 21.23 14.41 15.50
N ASN A 171 20.43 14.89 16.45
CA ASN A 171 19.37 15.85 16.21
C ASN A 171 19.96 17.21 15.82
N ALA A 172 19.36 17.85 14.82
CA ALA A 172 19.28 19.29 14.64
C ALA A 172 17.80 19.64 14.52
#